data_AF-A0A9E0A0N1-F1
#
_entry.id   AF-A0A9E0A0N1-F1
#
_cell.length_a   1.000
_cell.length_b   1.000
_cell.length_c   1.000
_cell.angle_alpha   90.00
_cell.angle_beta   90.00
_cell.angle_gamma   90.00
#
_symmetry.space_group_name_H-M   'P 1'
#
loop_
_entity.id
_entity.type
_entity.pdbx_description
1 polymer ?
#
loop_
_entity_poly.entity_id
_entity_poly.type
_entity_poly.pdbx_seq_one_letter_code
_entity_poly.pdbx_strand_id
1 'polypeptide(L)'
;MLEKLGNQVVRMISGFAGTIAFSGKVFLRIFQQKTYSSAMREVLLNQLYFTSVQILPLFLIVSILFGSLFIGVVFTLLKELGLTQFIGHILMGLIVTELSPFLTVLLITLRSSAAINTEMAVMKVNQEIKTLEIFRIDIIDYLVMPRIINGIVSIVLLSSLFSIVLLVSGNLFSRMMFGMSSDVYSNLLLNSTDFSDIVIALFKCAVYGFFITLIPIRFGLRASRELTSIPVVVSQGMVNVFAAILMIEVLSLITKLL
;
A
#
# COMPACT_ATOMS: atom_id res chain seq x y z
N MET A 1 5.07 -37.57 -7.89
CA MET A 1 4.48 -36.56 -6.96
C MET A 1 5.53 -35.56 -6.49
N LEU A 2 6.70 -36.02 -6.03
CA LEU A 2 7.86 -35.18 -5.67
C LEU A 2 8.35 -34.27 -6.82
N GLU A 3 8.36 -34.76 -8.06
CA GLU A 3 8.78 -33.95 -9.23
C GLU A 3 7.80 -32.83 -9.58
N LYS A 4 6.49 -33.04 -9.36
CA LYS A 4 5.46 -31.99 -9.51
C LYS A 4 5.62 -30.92 -8.43
N LEU A 5 5.86 -31.33 -7.18
CA LEU A 5 6.17 -30.43 -6.06
C LEU A 5 7.47 -29.65 -6.31
N GLY A 6 8.53 -30.33 -6.77
CA GLY A 6 9.82 -29.71 -7.10
C GLY A 6 9.69 -28.65 -8.20
N ASN A 7 9.02 -28.98 -9.31
CA ASN A 7 8.77 -28.02 -10.39
C ASN A 7 7.90 -26.84 -9.95
N GLN A 8 6.96 -27.06 -9.03
CA GLN A 8 6.12 -25.99 -8.48
C GLN A 8 6.93 -25.02 -7.60
N VAL A 9 7.82 -25.55 -6.76
CA VAL A 9 8.75 -24.74 -5.94
C VAL A 9 9.73 -23.96 -6.83
N VAL A 10 10.31 -24.59 -7.84
CA VAL A 10 11.24 -23.92 -8.78
C VAL A 10 10.55 -22.81 -9.57
N ARG A 11 9.29 -23.01 -10.00
CA ARG A 11 8.49 -21.95 -10.65
C ARG A 11 8.15 -20.80 -9.71
N MET A 12 7.93 -21.09 -8.43
CA MET A 12 7.70 -20.06 -7.41
C MET A 12 8.96 -19.22 -7.17
N ILE A 13 10.12 -19.86 -6.99
CA ILE A 13 11.41 -19.19 -6.78
C ILE A 13 11.82 -18.34 -7.98
N SER A 14 11.73 -18.90 -9.20
CA SER A 14 12.02 -18.14 -10.44
C SER A 14 11.01 -17.00 -10.67
N GLY A 15 9.76 -17.20 -10.27
CA GLY A 15 8.72 -16.17 -10.22
C GLY A 15 9.12 -14.98 -9.35
N PHE A 16 9.55 -15.25 -8.12
CA PHE A 16 10.03 -14.26 -7.15
C PHE A 16 11.31 -13.55 -7.61
N ALA A 17 12.32 -14.31 -8.05
CA ALA A 17 13.58 -13.77 -8.56
C ALA A 17 13.34 -12.80 -9.72
N GLY A 18 12.42 -13.13 -10.64
CA GLY A 18 12.06 -12.20 -11.69
C GLY A 18 11.25 -10.98 -11.22
N THR A 19 10.54 -11.04 -10.08
CA THR A 19 9.86 -9.85 -9.50
C THR A 19 10.93 -8.88 -9.01
N ILE A 20 11.94 -9.42 -8.32
CA ILE A 20 13.06 -8.65 -7.79
C ILE A 20 13.87 -8.04 -8.93
N ALA A 21 14.15 -8.79 -10.00
CA ALA A 21 14.87 -8.26 -11.17
C ALA A 21 14.08 -7.16 -11.88
N PHE A 22 12.76 -7.32 -12.03
CA PHE A 22 11.89 -6.29 -12.61
C PHE A 22 11.80 -5.05 -11.71
N SER A 23 11.67 -5.27 -10.39
CA SER A 23 11.73 -4.23 -9.36
C SER A 23 13.01 -3.40 -9.48
N GLY A 24 14.17 -4.04 -9.54
CA GLY A 24 15.46 -3.33 -9.66
C GLY A 24 15.54 -2.47 -10.92
N LYS A 25 15.07 -2.98 -12.08
CA LYS A 25 15.03 -2.20 -13.33
C LYS A 25 14.11 -0.98 -13.22
N VAL A 26 12.93 -1.15 -12.65
CA VAL A 26 11.94 -0.08 -12.44
C VAL A 26 12.48 0.95 -11.45
N PHE A 27 13.06 0.50 -10.34
CA PHE A 27 13.61 1.35 -9.29
C PHE A 27 14.72 2.25 -9.80
N LEU A 28 15.67 1.70 -10.58
CA LEU A 28 16.73 2.50 -11.19
C LEU A 28 16.20 3.55 -12.19
N ARG A 29 15.04 3.27 -12.80
CA ARG A 29 14.43 4.15 -13.80
C ARG A 29 13.68 5.33 -13.19
N ILE A 30 13.22 5.22 -11.93
CA ILE A 30 12.60 6.32 -11.17
C ILE A 30 13.55 7.53 -11.08
N PHE A 31 14.86 7.29 -11.00
CA PHE A 31 15.89 8.33 -10.86
C PHE A 31 16.34 8.96 -12.19
N GLN A 32 15.83 8.50 -13.33
CA GLN A 32 16.23 9.02 -14.64
C GLN A 32 15.32 10.19 -15.06
N GLN A 33 15.90 11.38 -15.26
CA GLN A 33 15.14 12.59 -15.63
C GLN A 33 14.39 12.48 -16.96
N LYS A 34 14.87 11.66 -17.91
CA LYS A 34 14.23 11.46 -19.23
C LYS A 34 12.84 10.79 -19.13
N THR A 35 12.51 10.19 -18.00
CA THR A 35 11.24 9.50 -17.76
C THR A 35 10.05 10.48 -17.59
N TYR A 36 10.27 11.74 -17.20
CA TYR A 36 9.21 12.68 -16.83
C TYR A 36 8.70 13.58 -17.98
N SER A 37 8.30 12.96 -19.10
CA SER A 37 7.67 13.63 -20.24
C SER A 37 6.27 14.19 -19.89
N SER A 38 5.78 15.20 -20.63
CA SER A 38 4.44 15.77 -20.45
C SER A 38 3.33 14.71 -20.52
N ALA A 39 3.45 13.74 -21.44
CA ALA A 39 2.48 12.65 -21.58
C ALA A 39 2.43 11.75 -20.33
N MET A 40 3.58 11.50 -19.69
CA MET A 40 3.65 10.72 -18.44
C MET A 40 2.97 11.48 -17.28
N ARG A 41 3.09 12.81 -17.24
CA ARG A 41 2.45 13.64 -16.20
C ARG A 41 0.93 13.57 -16.29
N GLU A 42 0.36 13.61 -17.49
CA GLU A 42 -1.09 13.45 -17.66
C GLU A 42 -1.58 12.09 -17.16
N VAL A 43 -0.87 11.02 -17.51
CA VAL A 43 -1.19 9.66 -17.00
C VAL A 43 -1.06 9.62 -15.48
N LEU A 44 -0.01 10.21 -14.90
CA LEU A 44 0.19 10.27 -13.45
C LEU A 44 -0.97 10.98 -12.74
N LEU A 45 -1.41 12.13 -13.26
CA LEU A 45 -2.52 12.90 -12.68
C LEU A 45 -3.83 12.12 -12.71
N ASN A 46 -4.11 11.45 -13.82
CA ASN A 46 -5.29 10.60 -13.94
C ASN A 46 -5.25 9.42 -12.96
N GLN A 47 -4.08 8.79 -12.78
CA GLN A 47 -3.89 7.69 -11.83
C GLN A 47 -4.02 8.16 -10.37
N LEU A 48 -3.48 9.34 -10.04
CA LEU A 48 -3.65 9.98 -8.72
C LEU A 48 -5.10 10.32 -8.42
N TYR A 49 -5.80 10.90 -9.39
CA TYR A 49 -7.23 11.18 -9.24
C TYR A 49 -8.04 9.90 -9.00
N PHE A 50 -7.80 8.86 -9.79
CA PHE A 50 -8.48 7.57 -9.66
C PHE A 50 -8.18 6.88 -8.31
N THR A 51 -6.91 6.88 -7.89
CA THR A 51 -6.45 6.10 -6.73
C THR A 51 -6.70 6.81 -5.41
N SER A 52 -6.47 8.13 -5.36
CA SER A 52 -6.55 8.91 -4.12
C SER A 52 -7.87 9.66 -3.97
N VAL A 53 -8.34 10.34 -5.02
CA VAL A 53 -9.47 11.27 -4.89
C VAL A 53 -10.80 10.52 -4.98
N GLN A 54 -10.96 9.63 -5.97
CA GLN A 54 -12.22 8.92 -6.17
C GLN A 54 -12.54 7.87 -5.08
N ILE A 55 -11.54 7.41 -4.31
CA ILE A 55 -11.77 6.51 -3.17
C ILE A 55 -12.11 7.25 -1.89
N LEU A 56 -11.82 8.56 -1.81
CA LEU A 56 -11.83 9.32 -0.56
C LEU A 56 -13.13 9.19 0.25
N PRO A 57 -14.35 9.26 -0.32
CA PRO A 57 -15.57 9.14 0.45
C PRO A 57 -15.71 7.77 1.13
N LEU A 58 -15.48 6.69 0.37
CA LEU A 58 -15.48 5.32 0.90
C LEU A 58 -14.37 5.16 1.95
N PHE A 59 -13.18 5.65 1.65
CA PHE A 59 -12.01 5.55 2.52
C PHE A 59 -12.27 6.22 3.88
N LEU A 60 -12.86 7.41 3.90
CA LEU A 60 -13.20 8.13 5.13
C LEU A 60 -14.22 7.37 5.98
N ILE A 61 -15.30 6.87 5.37
CA ILE A 61 -16.33 6.09 6.08
C ILE A 61 -15.67 4.87 6.73
N VAL A 62 -14.88 4.13 5.96
CA VAL A 62 -14.18 2.93 6.43
C VAL A 62 -13.17 3.28 7.53
N SER A 63 -12.44 4.39 7.38
CA SER A 63 -11.46 4.86 8.38
C SER A 63 -12.12 5.23 9.71
N ILE A 64 -13.30 5.87 9.68
CA ILE A 64 -14.05 6.22 10.89
C ILE A 64 -14.56 4.95 11.59
N LEU A 65 -15.13 4.01 10.83
CA LEU A 65 -15.64 2.74 11.36
C LEU A 65 -14.52 1.88 11.96
N PHE A 66 -13.43 1.66 11.22
CA PHE A 66 -12.29 0.93 11.76
C PHE A 66 -11.61 1.67 12.90
N GLY A 67 -11.47 2.99 12.81
CA GLY A 67 -10.84 3.80 13.86
C GLY A 67 -11.60 3.72 15.18
N SER A 68 -12.91 3.94 15.15
CA SER A 68 -13.77 3.77 16.33
C SER A 68 -13.74 2.35 16.91
N LEU A 69 -13.78 1.32 16.05
CA LEU A 69 -13.71 -0.07 16.47
C LEU A 69 -12.38 -0.41 17.14
N PHE A 70 -11.26 -0.14 16.47
CA PHE A 70 -9.93 -0.50 16.98
C PHE A 70 -9.60 0.26 18.26
N ILE A 71 -9.88 1.56 18.29
CA ILE A 71 -9.59 2.39 19.47
C ILE A 71 -10.49 2.00 20.63
N GLY A 72 -11.77 1.74 20.38
CA GLY A 72 -12.68 1.25 21.42
C GLY A 72 -12.18 -0.04 22.08
N VAL A 73 -11.70 -1.00 21.27
CA VAL A 73 -11.13 -2.27 21.77
C VAL A 73 -9.85 -2.01 22.56
N VAL A 74 -8.89 -1.27 22.00
CA VAL A 74 -7.59 -0.99 22.65
C VAL A 74 -7.79 -0.22 23.97
N PHE A 75 -8.67 0.77 24.00
CA PHE A 75 -8.90 1.59 25.20
C PHE A 75 -9.64 0.82 26.27
N THR A 76 -10.56 -0.07 25.89
CA THR A 76 -11.22 -0.98 26.85
C THR A 76 -10.19 -1.87 27.52
N LEU A 77 -9.29 -2.49 26.75
CA LEU A 77 -8.19 -3.30 27.28
C LEU A 77 -7.27 -2.49 28.21
N LEU A 78 -6.90 -1.26 27.83
CA LEU A 78 -6.06 -0.41 28.68
C LEU A 78 -6.74 -0.01 29.98
N LYS A 79 -8.06 0.21 29.94
CA LYS A 79 -8.84 0.51 31.14
C LYS A 79 -8.91 -0.67 32.09
N GLU A 80 -9.15 -1.87 31.56
CA GLU A 80 -9.20 -3.10 32.35
C GLU A 80 -7.86 -3.45 32.98
N LEU A 81 -6.75 -3.20 32.28
CA LEU A 81 -5.40 -3.45 32.78
C LEU A 81 -4.86 -2.32 33.68
N GLY A 82 -5.57 -1.19 33.79
CA GLY A 82 -5.10 -0.02 34.55
C GLY A 82 -3.89 0.69 33.92
N LEU A 83 -3.65 0.51 32.62
CA LEU A 83 -2.46 0.98 31.90
C LEU A 83 -2.69 2.29 31.13
N THR A 84 -3.45 3.21 31.70
CA THR A 84 -3.87 4.45 31.02
C THR A 84 -2.71 5.37 30.63
N GLN A 85 -1.59 5.31 31.35
CA GLN A 85 -0.37 6.05 31.00
C GLN A 85 0.28 5.64 29.66
N PHE A 86 -0.01 4.43 29.15
CA PHE A 86 0.56 3.92 27.90
C PHE A 86 -0.27 4.25 26.65
N ILE A 87 -1.39 4.99 26.79
CA ILE A 87 -2.25 5.38 25.68
C ILE A 87 -1.44 6.05 24.55
N GLY A 88 -0.60 7.04 24.88
CA GLY A 88 0.19 7.76 23.89
C GLY A 88 1.15 6.86 23.12
N HIS A 89 1.85 5.95 23.81
CA HIS A 89 2.79 5.02 23.21
C HIS A 89 2.10 4.01 22.29
N ILE A 90 0.91 3.53 22.66
CA ILE A 90 0.15 2.60 21.81
C ILE A 90 -0.41 3.31 20.58
N LEU A 91 -0.95 4.52 20.75
CA LEU A 91 -1.46 5.29 19.62
C LEU A 91 -0.35 5.65 18.63
N MET A 92 0.77 6.19 19.09
CA MET A 92 1.84 6.59 18.18
C MET A 92 2.66 5.39 17.69
N GLY A 93 3.10 4.52 18.61
CA GLY A 93 4.04 3.43 18.29
C GLY A 93 3.41 2.18 17.69
N LEU A 94 2.08 2.00 17.74
CA LEU A 94 1.39 0.87 17.12
C LEU A 94 0.30 1.33 16.14
N ILE A 95 -0.56 2.27 16.51
CA ILE A 95 -1.65 2.67 15.61
C ILE A 95 -1.10 3.46 14.41
N VAL A 96 -0.33 4.52 14.64
CA VAL A 96 0.17 5.37 13.56
C VAL A 96 1.24 4.67 12.72
N THR A 97 2.17 3.92 13.32
CA THR A 97 3.31 3.34 12.58
C THR A 97 3.04 1.98 11.94
N GLU A 98 2.11 1.19 12.49
CA GLU A 98 1.83 -0.18 12.01
C GLU A 98 0.44 -0.26 11.39
N LEU A 99 -0.61 -0.07 12.20
CA LEU A 99 -1.99 -0.31 11.76
C LEU A 99 -2.44 0.63 10.65
N SER A 100 -2.12 1.92 10.73
CA SER A 100 -2.54 2.90 9.73
C SER A 100 -1.97 2.60 8.33
N PRO A 101 -0.65 2.39 8.14
CA PRO A 101 -0.08 1.92 6.87
C PRO A 101 -0.70 0.61 6.38
N PHE A 102 -0.82 -0.38 7.27
CA PHE A 102 -1.29 -1.71 6.94
C PHE A 102 -2.76 -1.72 6.47
N LEU A 103 -3.66 -1.05 7.19
CA LEU A 103 -5.06 -0.97 6.79
C LEU A 103 -5.24 -0.15 5.51
N THR A 104 -4.49 0.95 5.36
CA THR A 104 -4.52 1.76 4.14
C THR A 104 -4.12 0.93 2.93
N VAL A 105 -3.00 0.21 2.99
CA VAL A 105 -2.53 -0.58 1.84
C VAL A 105 -3.50 -1.70 1.47
N LEU A 106 -4.15 -2.33 2.45
CA LEU A 106 -5.18 -3.34 2.19
C LEU A 106 -6.39 -2.77 1.45
N LEU A 107 -6.90 -1.61 1.89
CA LEU A 107 -8.05 -0.97 1.26
C LEU A 107 -7.74 -0.53 -0.18
N ILE A 108 -6.57 0.06 -0.41
CA ILE A 108 -6.15 0.50 -1.73
C ILE A 108 -5.84 -0.69 -2.65
N THR A 109 -5.33 -1.79 -2.11
CA THR A 109 -5.13 -3.02 -2.87
C THR A 109 -6.44 -3.57 -3.42
N LEU A 110 -7.49 -3.61 -2.58
CA LEU A 110 -8.79 -4.16 -2.96
C LEU A 110 -9.42 -3.42 -4.15
N ARG A 111 -9.29 -2.09 -4.21
CA ARG A 111 -9.87 -1.28 -5.29
C ARG A 111 -8.90 -1.07 -6.45
N SER A 112 -7.74 -0.48 -6.18
CA SER A 112 -6.89 0.11 -7.21
C SER A 112 -5.86 -0.88 -7.74
N SER A 113 -5.29 -1.73 -6.90
CA SER A 113 -4.29 -2.73 -7.35
C SER A 113 -4.91 -3.75 -8.30
N ALA A 114 -6.12 -4.25 -7.97
CA ALA A 114 -6.88 -5.15 -8.84
C ALA A 114 -7.29 -4.48 -10.17
N ALA A 115 -7.71 -3.22 -10.13
CA ALA A 115 -8.03 -2.44 -11.33
C ALA A 115 -6.80 -2.25 -12.22
N ILE A 116 -5.64 -1.88 -11.66
CA ILE A 116 -4.38 -1.74 -12.40
C ILE A 116 -3.99 -3.08 -13.05
N ASN A 117 -4.11 -4.20 -12.33
CA ASN A 117 -3.81 -5.52 -12.90
C ASN A 117 -4.70 -5.81 -14.12
N THR A 118 -6.00 -5.58 -13.96
CA THR A 118 -7.01 -5.82 -14.99
C THR A 118 -6.76 -4.95 -16.21
N GLU A 119 -6.48 -3.67 -16.01
CA GLU A 119 -6.17 -2.73 -17.09
C GLU A 119 -4.94 -3.17 -17.89
N MET A 120 -3.86 -3.58 -17.21
CA MET A 120 -2.67 -4.10 -17.88
C MET A 120 -2.93 -5.39 -18.66
N ALA A 121 -3.74 -6.29 -18.11
CA ALA A 121 -4.15 -7.51 -18.81
C ALA A 121 -5.01 -7.20 -20.05
N VAL A 122 -5.96 -6.27 -19.94
CA VAL A 122 -6.80 -5.83 -21.06
C VAL A 122 -5.96 -5.19 -22.17
N MET A 123 -5.07 -4.25 -21.82
CA MET A 123 -4.16 -3.63 -22.80
C MET A 123 -3.26 -4.67 -23.49
N LYS A 124 -2.85 -5.72 -22.76
CA LYS A 124 -2.06 -6.82 -23.33
C LYS A 124 -2.87 -7.65 -24.32
N VAL A 125 -4.10 -8.02 -23.98
CA VAL A 125 -5.01 -8.80 -24.85
C VAL A 125 -5.36 -8.01 -26.11
N ASN A 126 -5.66 -6.72 -25.97
CA ASN A 126 -5.98 -5.81 -27.08
C ASN A 126 -4.76 -5.41 -27.94
N GLN A 127 -3.56 -5.90 -27.60
CA GLN A 127 -2.30 -5.58 -28.28
C GLN A 127 -1.88 -4.10 -28.23
N GLU A 128 -2.49 -3.28 -27.40
CA GLU A 128 -2.13 -1.86 -27.22
C GLU A 128 -0.66 -1.71 -26.79
N ILE A 129 -0.17 -2.64 -25.96
CA ILE A 129 1.23 -2.64 -25.49
C ILE A 129 2.21 -2.84 -26.65
N LYS A 130 1.88 -3.70 -27.62
CA LYS A 130 2.71 -3.89 -28.81
C LYS A 130 2.66 -2.69 -29.73
N THR A 131 1.51 -2.04 -29.82
CA THR A 131 1.34 -0.80 -30.59
C THR A 131 2.29 0.27 -30.07
N LEU A 132 2.43 0.41 -28.75
CA LEU A 132 3.41 1.33 -28.13
C LEU A 132 4.86 0.98 -28.52
N GLU A 133 5.22 -0.30 -28.53
CA GLU A 133 6.56 -0.76 -28.97
C GLU A 133 6.83 -0.42 -30.45
N ILE A 134 5.83 -0.56 -31.33
CA ILE A 134 5.92 -0.20 -32.75
C ILE A 134 6.15 1.30 -32.92
N PHE A 135 5.49 2.13 -32.10
CA PHE A 135 5.71 3.58 -32.05
C PHE A 135 7.00 4.00 -31.33
N ARG A 136 7.84 3.04 -30.91
CA ARG A 136 9.08 3.28 -30.16
C ARG A 136 8.87 4.05 -28.86
N ILE A 137 7.70 3.89 -28.24
CA ILE A 137 7.39 4.45 -26.93
C ILE A 137 7.80 3.43 -25.87
N ASP A 138 8.65 3.83 -24.93
CA ASP A 138 9.06 2.94 -23.84
C ASP A 138 7.89 2.71 -22.86
N ILE A 139 7.47 1.45 -22.73
CA ILE A 139 6.35 1.05 -21.88
C ILE A 139 6.63 1.33 -20.40
N ILE A 140 7.90 1.22 -19.96
CA ILE A 140 8.24 1.45 -18.56
C ILE A 140 8.02 2.92 -18.23
N ASP A 141 8.50 3.82 -19.07
CA ASP A 141 8.36 5.26 -18.84
C ASP A 141 6.91 5.75 -19.00
N TYR A 142 6.18 5.25 -20.00
CA TYR A 142 4.82 5.72 -20.29
C TYR A 142 3.73 5.06 -19.43
N LEU A 143 3.86 3.77 -19.12
CA LEU A 143 2.80 2.99 -18.48
C LEU A 143 3.11 2.63 -17.02
N VAL A 144 4.35 2.21 -16.75
CA VAL A 144 4.73 1.66 -15.44
C VAL A 144 5.05 2.79 -14.45
N MET A 145 5.91 3.72 -14.81
CA MET A 145 6.37 4.82 -13.95
C MET A 145 5.25 5.68 -13.36
N PRO A 146 4.27 6.20 -14.14
CA PRO A 146 3.19 6.98 -13.55
C PRO A 146 2.36 6.19 -12.54
N ARG A 147 2.19 4.87 -12.75
CA ARG A 147 1.45 4.02 -11.81
C ARG A 147 2.24 3.76 -10.54
N ILE A 148 3.54 3.52 -10.63
CA ILE A 148 4.42 3.34 -9.46
C ILE A 148 4.42 4.60 -8.59
N ILE A 149 4.66 5.77 -9.20
CA ILE A 149 4.69 7.05 -8.49
C ILE A 149 3.33 7.35 -7.86
N ASN A 150 2.24 7.12 -8.60
CA ASN A 150 0.89 7.20 -8.07
C ASN A 150 0.72 6.30 -6.83
N GLY A 151 1.15 5.04 -6.88
CA GLY A 151 1.04 4.11 -5.76
C GLY A 151 1.77 4.61 -4.51
N ILE A 152 3.02 5.06 -4.67
CA ILE A 152 3.85 5.60 -3.57
C ILE A 152 3.17 6.82 -2.94
N VAL A 153 2.83 7.82 -3.76
CA VAL A 153 2.24 9.07 -3.29
C VAL A 153 0.88 8.83 -2.65
N SER A 154 0.03 8.02 -3.28
CA SER A 154 -1.32 7.72 -2.77
C SER A 154 -1.27 7.03 -1.42
N ILE A 155 -0.42 6.01 -1.24
CA ILE A 155 -0.35 5.29 0.03
C ILE A 155 0.18 6.16 1.15
N VAL A 156 1.21 6.98 0.89
CA VAL A 156 1.73 7.93 1.88
C VAL A 156 0.64 8.90 2.33
N LEU A 157 -0.05 9.56 1.39
CA LEU A 157 -1.08 10.55 1.70
C LEU A 157 -2.28 9.93 2.43
N LEU A 158 -2.80 8.81 1.93
CA LEU A 158 -3.97 8.15 2.50
C LEU A 158 -3.67 7.55 3.87
N SER A 159 -2.45 7.06 4.11
CA SER A 159 -2.05 6.52 5.41
C SER A 159 -1.91 7.62 6.46
N SER A 160 -1.36 8.78 6.09
CA SER A 160 -1.37 9.95 6.96
C SER A 160 -2.80 10.39 7.30
N LEU A 161 -3.70 10.38 6.31
CA LEU A 161 -5.11 10.73 6.51
C LEU A 161 -5.81 9.73 7.44
N PHE A 162 -5.59 8.43 7.23
CA PHE A 162 -6.11 7.37 8.10
C PHE A 162 -5.62 7.56 9.55
N SER A 163 -4.34 7.86 9.74
CA SER A 163 -3.76 8.13 11.06
C SER A 163 -4.42 9.32 11.75
N ILE A 164 -4.70 10.42 11.02
CA ILE A 164 -5.40 11.58 11.57
C ILE A 164 -6.80 11.19 12.05
N VAL A 165 -7.56 10.45 11.23
CA VAL A 165 -8.90 9.99 11.61
C VAL A 165 -8.85 9.14 12.88
N LEU A 166 -7.87 8.23 12.99
CA LEU A 166 -7.70 7.41 14.18
C LEU A 166 -7.32 8.25 15.40
N LEU A 167 -6.39 9.21 15.29
CA LEU A 167 -6.03 10.06 16.42
C LEU A 167 -7.21 10.93 16.90
N VAL A 168 -8.07 11.39 15.97
CA VAL A 168 -9.31 12.11 16.31
C VAL A 168 -10.30 11.21 17.04
N SER A 169 -10.51 9.98 16.55
CA SER A 169 -11.31 8.97 17.26
C SER A 169 -10.72 8.65 18.63
N GLY A 170 -9.39 8.58 18.75
CA GLY A 170 -8.66 8.40 20.01
C GLY A 170 -8.96 9.47 21.03
N ASN A 171 -8.97 10.74 20.61
CA ASN A 171 -9.31 11.85 21.48
C ASN A 171 -10.75 11.72 22.01
N LEU A 172 -11.72 11.42 21.13
CA LEU A 172 -13.13 11.25 21.51
C LEU A 172 -13.31 10.12 22.54
N PHE A 173 -12.72 8.95 22.28
CA PHE A 173 -12.79 7.81 23.20
C PHE A 173 -12.04 8.09 24.51
N SER A 174 -10.92 8.81 24.48
CA SER A 174 -10.16 9.16 25.69
C SER A 174 -11.01 9.97 26.66
N ARG A 175 -11.76 10.93 26.12
CA ARG A 175 -12.68 11.77 26.89
C ARG A 175 -13.85 10.98 27.44
N MET A 176 -14.46 10.10 26.64
CA MET A 176 -15.61 9.31 27.07
C MET A 176 -15.28 8.23 28.10
N MET A 177 -14.14 7.55 27.95
CA MET A 177 -13.79 6.39 28.78
C MET A 177 -12.98 6.73 30.03
N PHE A 178 -12.09 7.74 29.93
CA PHE A 178 -11.15 8.11 30.98
C PHE A 178 -11.38 9.52 31.54
N GLY A 179 -12.30 10.31 30.96
CA GLY A 179 -12.53 11.70 31.37
C GLY A 179 -11.33 12.62 31.09
N MET A 180 -10.42 12.21 30.20
CA MET A 180 -9.19 12.95 29.89
C MET A 180 -9.52 14.20 29.07
N SER A 181 -8.89 15.33 29.41
CA SER A 181 -8.99 16.55 28.59
C SER A 181 -8.14 16.44 27.33
N SER A 182 -8.55 17.15 26.27
CA SER A 182 -7.81 17.18 24.99
C SER A 182 -6.36 17.65 25.15
N ASP A 183 -6.08 18.53 26.12
CA ASP A 183 -4.74 19.03 26.40
C ASP A 183 -3.83 17.94 26.97
N VAL A 184 -4.35 17.14 27.91
CA VAL A 184 -3.60 16.02 28.50
C VAL A 184 -3.36 14.95 27.44
N TYR A 185 -4.39 14.63 26.64
CA TYR A 185 -4.27 13.66 25.55
C TYR A 185 -3.22 14.08 24.52
N SER A 186 -3.24 15.35 24.09
CA SER A 186 -2.28 15.86 23.11
C SER A 186 -0.85 15.88 23.65
N ASN A 187 -0.66 16.25 24.92
CA ASN A 187 0.65 16.17 25.57
C ASN A 187 1.16 14.73 25.67
N LEU A 188 0.29 13.75 25.98
CA LEU A 188 0.66 12.34 25.99
C LEU A 188 1.11 11.85 24.61
N LEU A 189 0.40 12.25 23.54
CA LEU A 189 0.79 11.92 22.17
C LEU A 189 2.15 12.52 21.82
N LEU A 190 2.33 13.82 22.04
CA LEU A 190 3.57 14.53 21.71
C LEU A 190 4.78 13.94 22.46
N ASN A 191 4.63 13.64 23.74
CA ASN A 191 5.69 13.03 24.54
C ASN A 191 5.98 11.56 24.16
N SER A 192 5.05 10.89 23.48
CA SER A 192 5.23 9.51 23.00
C SER A 192 5.59 9.45 21.51
N THR A 193 5.79 10.60 20.86
CA THR A 193 6.08 10.65 19.42
C THR A 193 7.58 10.66 19.18
N ASP A 194 8.08 9.59 18.59
CA ASP A 194 9.45 9.54 18.08
C ASP A 194 9.49 9.91 16.61
N PHE A 195 10.38 10.85 16.24
CA PHE A 195 10.56 11.25 14.84
C PHE A 195 11.02 10.08 13.96
N SER A 196 11.85 9.19 14.53
CA SER A 196 12.33 7.97 13.86
C SER A 196 11.15 7.08 13.42
N ASP A 197 10.17 6.90 14.28
CA ASP A 197 8.99 6.08 14.05
C ASP A 197 8.16 6.59 12.85
N ILE A 198 8.01 7.92 12.74
CA ILE A 198 7.31 8.55 11.61
C ILE A 198 8.08 8.31 10.31
N VAL A 199 9.40 8.47 10.31
CA VAL A 199 10.22 8.27 9.11
C VAL A 199 10.16 6.81 8.65
N ILE A 200 10.25 5.85 9.57
CA ILE A 200 10.11 4.42 9.28
C ILE A 200 8.72 4.12 8.71
N ALA A 201 7.66 4.70 9.28
CA ALA A 201 6.29 4.53 8.78
C ALA A 201 6.11 5.10 7.36
N LEU A 202 6.65 6.29 7.08
CA LEU A 202 6.61 6.90 5.74
C LEU A 202 7.38 6.06 4.72
N PHE A 203 8.56 5.56 5.08
CA PHE A 203 9.33 4.67 4.23
C PHE A 203 8.57 3.36 3.95
N LYS A 204 7.96 2.76 4.98
CA LYS A 204 7.08 1.58 4.85
C LYS A 204 5.94 1.85 3.87
N CYS A 205 5.25 2.99 3.99
CA CYS A 205 4.20 3.41 3.05
C CYS A 205 4.70 3.52 1.61
N ALA A 206 5.90 4.06 1.39
CA ALA A 206 6.50 4.14 0.06
C ALA A 206 6.79 2.74 -0.51
N VAL A 207 7.34 1.84 0.30
CA VAL A 207 7.59 0.43 -0.10
C VAL A 207 6.27 -0.26 -0.45
N TYR A 208 5.22 -0.07 0.34
CA TYR A 208 3.88 -0.57 0.03
C TYR A 208 3.38 -0.06 -1.31
N GLY A 209 3.35 1.26 -1.51
CA GLY A 209 2.89 1.89 -2.74
C GLY A 209 3.62 1.39 -4.00
N PHE A 210 4.92 1.13 -3.87
CA PHE A 210 5.73 0.56 -4.93
C PHE A 210 5.32 -0.88 -5.28
N PHE A 211 5.20 -1.78 -4.29
CA PHE A 211 4.89 -3.19 -4.57
C PHE A 211 3.44 -3.45 -4.98
N ILE A 212 2.47 -2.72 -4.40
CA ILE A 212 1.06 -2.89 -4.77
C ILE A 212 0.75 -2.43 -6.19
N THR A 213 1.67 -1.72 -6.85
CA THR A 213 1.52 -1.29 -8.25
C THR A 213 2.44 -2.10 -9.17
N LEU A 214 3.67 -2.39 -8.75
CA LEU A 214 4.62 -3.21 -9.50
C LEU A 214 4.12 -4.62 -9.78
N ILE A 215 3.63 -5.31 -8.74
CA ILE A 215 3.21 -6.72 -8.85
C ILE A 215 2.02 -6.85 -9.82
N PRO A 216 0.92 -6.08 -9.69
CA PRO A 216 -0.17 -6.08 -10.67
C PRO A 216 0.28 -5.84 -12.10
N ILE A 217 1.16 -4.87 -12.32
CA ILE A 217 1.66 -4.55 -13.64
C ILE A 217 2.39 -5.75 -14.23
N ARG A 218 3.30 -6.35 -13.46
CA ARG A 218 4.05 -7.53 -13.92
C ARG A 218 3.15 -8.71 -14.24
N PHE A 219 2.11 -8.96 -13.46
CA PHE A 219 1.17 -10.05 -13.71
C PHE A 219 0.24 -9.75 -14.89
N GLY A 220 -0.28 -8.53 -15.02
CA GLY A 220 -1.09 -8.13 -16.16
C GLY A 220 -0.34 -8.19 -17.49
N LEU A 221 0.95 -7.83 -17.50
CA LEU A 221 1.82 -7.95 -18.68
C LEU A 221 2.06 -9.41 -19.14
N ARG A 222 1.78 -10.39 -18.28
CA ARG A 222 1.89 -11.84 -18.57
C ARG A 222 0.59 -12.45 -19.11
N ALA A 223 -0.48 -11.68 -19.26
CA ALA A 223 -1.72 -12.16 -19.85
C ALA A 223 -1.48 -12.77 -21.24
N SER A 224 -2.16 -13.89 -21.51
CA SER A 224 -2.23 -14.47 -22.85
C SER A 224 -3.13 -13.60 -23.74
N ARG A 225 -3.21 -13.88 -25.04
CA ARG A 225 -4.12 -13.15 -25.96
C ARG A 225 -5.59 -13.54 -25.81
N GLU A 226 -5.89 -14.46 -24.91
CA GLU A 226 -7.25 -14.95 -24.66
C GLU A 226 -7.90 -14.15 -23.53
N LEU A 227 -9.15 -13.73 -23.73
CA LEU A 227 -9.92 -12.99 -22.71
C LEU A 227 -10.10 -13.79 -21.41
N THR A 228 -10.16 -15.12 -21.52
CA THR A 228 -10.23 -16.06 -20.38
C THR A 228 -9.00 -16.00 -19.48
N SER A 229 -7.87 -15.47 -19.96
CA SER A 229 -6.65 -15.34 -19.16
C SER A 229 -6.68 -14.15 -18.20
N ILE A 230 -7.53 -13.14 -18.43
CA ILE A 230 -7.58 -11.91 -17.63
C ILE A 230 -7.88 -12.21 -16.15
N PRO A 231 -8.97 -12.91 -15.78
CA PRO A 231 -9.26 -13.19 -14.38
C PRO A 231 -8.18 -14.04 -13.70
N VAL A 232 -7.52 -14.92 -14.45
CA VAL A 232 -6.47 -15.82 -13.95
C VAL A 232 -5.23 -15.01 -13.52
N VAL A 233 -4.74 -14.12 -14.38
CA VAL A 233 -3.56 -13.29 -14.04
C VAL A 233 -3.89 -12.23 -12.99
N VAL A 234 -5.14 -11.74 -12.97
CA VAL A 234 -5.60 -10.80 -11.94
C VAL A 234 -5.58 -11.46 -10.58
N SER A 235 -6.21 -12.63 -10.45
CA SER A 235 -6.24 -13.40 -9.20
C SER A 235 -4.84 -13.77 -8.71
N GLN A 236 -3.99 -14.31 -9.61
CA GLN A 236 -2.59 -14.63 -9.27
C GLN A 236 -1.80 -13.40 -8.83
N GLY A 237 -1.99 -12.26 -9.49
CA GLY A 237 -1.32 -11.02 -9.10
C GLY A 237 -1.77 -10.55 -7.71
N MET A 238 -3.08 -10.60 -7.41
CA MET A 238 -3.61 -10.16 -6.10
C MET A 238 -3.13 -11.04 -4.94
N VAL A 239 -3.04 -12.35 -5.13
CA VAL A 239 -2.46 -13.26 -4.13
C VAL A 239 -0.99 -12.88 -3.84
N ASN A 240 -0.21 -12.56 -4.87
CA ASN A 240 1.18 -12.15 -4.69
C ASN A 240 1.31 -10.75 -4.08
N VAL A 241 0.39 -9.83 -4.36
CA VAL A 241 0.34 -8.52 -3.68
C VAL A 241 0.07 -8.72 -2.20
N PHE A 242 -0.92 -9.54 -1.84
CA PHE A 242 -1.23 -9.81 -0.45
C PHE A 242 -0.05 -10.46 0.29
N ALA A 243 0.61 -11.44 -0.33
CA ALA A 243 1.84 -12.03 0.23
C ALA A 243 2.96 -11.00 0.40
N ALA A 244 3.14 -10.09 -0.56
CA ALA A 244 4.13 -9.03 -0.47
C ALA A 244 3.82 -8.03 0.66
N ILE A 245 2.55 -7.66 0.85
CA ILE A 245 2.13 -6.79 1.95
C ILE A 245 2.51 -7.41 3.29
N LEU A 246 2.17 -8.69 3.51
CA LEU A 246 2.51 -9.39 4.74
C LEU A 246 4.02 -9.51 4.96
N MET A 247 4.78 -9.78 3.89
CA MET A 247 6.24 -9.88 3.97
C MET A 247 6.87 -8.54 4.35
N ILE A 248 6.39 -7.43 3.79
CA ILE A 248 6.85 -6.07 4.13
C ILE A 248 6.50 -5.75 5.59
N GLU A 249 5.30 -6.10 6.05
CA GLU A 249 4.90 -5.85 7.43
C GLU A 249 5.79 -6.59 8.43
N VAL A 250 6.01 -7.90 8.21
CA VAL A 250 6.89 -8.72 9.06
C VAL A 250 8.32 -8.18 9.07
N LEU A 251 8.86 -7.84 7.89
CA LEU A 251 10.22 -7.31 7.79
C LEU A 251 10.35 -5.98 8.53
N SER A 252 9.36 -5.09 8.39
CA SER A 252 9.38 -3.81 9.09
C SER A 252 9.26 -3.96 10.59
N LEU A 253 8.45 -4.90 11.07
CA LEU A 253 8.28 -5.16 12.49
C LEU A 253 9.58 -5.71 13.11
N ILE A 254 10.27 -6.61 12.40
CA ILE A 254 11.60 -7.10 12.81
C ILE A 254 12.61 -5.94 12.87
N THR A 255 12.60 -5.05 11.88
CA THR A 255 13.53 -3.91 11.84
C THR A 255 13.30 -2.93 12.99
N LYS A 256 12.05 -2.80 13.48
CA LYS A 256 11.71 -1.97 14.63
C LYS A 256 12.10 -2.61 15.98
N LEU A 257 12.23 -3.94 16.03
CA LEU A 257 12.61 -4.70 17.22
C LEU A 257 14.12 -4.82 17.44
N LEU A 258 14.93 -4.61 16.39
CA LEU A 258 16.39 -4.67 16.40
C LEU A 258 17.00 -3.30 16.75
#